data_AF-J5GN47-F1
#
_entry.id   AF-J5GN47-F1
#
_cell.length_a   1.000
_cell.length_b   1.000
_cell.length_c   1.000
_cell.angle_alpha   90.00
_cell.angle_beta   90.00
_cell.angle_gamma   90.00
#
_symmetry.space_group_name_H-M   'P 1'
#
loop_
_entity.id
_entity.type
_entity.pdbx_description
1 polymer ?
#
loop_
_entity_poly.entity_id
_entity_poly.type
_entity_poly.pdbx_seq_one_letter_code
_entity_poly.pdbx_strand_id
1 'polypeptide(L)'
;MTKNSRAEEMREKSKNAASAWLDFSQRKNRNMDTYHFFFEGYDRFYYFNKFKEVHYSLLKSYPLCNQYECGGKSEVLKIHQKICREESLIPKNQLLFFIDKDYDNVGSLQPCYEGVYQTDFYSIENFYTSSEVIKRIIEEEIGYNRGSTEFDELVSKYKKLHQSFIDKLTDYNLFSMLCIKYGFQLKFEEFNIINCIIIKDFSIELINAGIDGKPLYDIDIDYLITRYEFQLVKKISKLKSEGDDVSHFIDLLNLFKCKKRGIKRFIQYYKQTESFDINYFFRGKEDFKFLVNFLRQTEFSYGCKTNLSLNSPEKTLLSHLAKHAITSPSLLSYFEEKISN
;
A
#
# COMPACT_ATOMS: atom_id res chain seq x y z
N MET A 1 -6.19 -24.42 13.68
CA MET A 1 -6.35 -24.00 12.27
C MET A 1 -7.80 -24.21 11.87
N THR A 2 -8.57 -23.15 11.67
CA THR A 2 -10.00 -23.22 11.35
C THR A 2 -10.20 -23.40 9.84
N LYS A 3 -11.26 -24.15 9.46
CA LYS A 3 -11.63 -24.54 8.09
C LYS A 3 -11.67 -23.37 7.08
N ASN A 4 -11.90 -22.14 7.53
CA ASN A 4 -11.91 -20.93 6.69
C ASN A 4 -10.53 -20.52 6.17
N SER A 5 -9.43 -20.73 6.92
CA SER A 5 -8.11 -20.25 6.47
C SER A 5 -7.57 -21.04 5.27
N ARG A 6 -7.89 -22.34 5.17
CA ARG A 6 -7.46 -23.19 4.04
C ARG A 6 -8.16 -22.83 2.73
N ALA A 7 -9.46 -22.54 2.77
CA ALA A 7 -10.21 -22.15 1.58
C ALA A 7 -9.79 -20.76 1.08
N GLU A 8 -9.38 -19.88 1.98
CA GLU A 8 -8.88 -18.54 1.67
C GLU A 8 -7.44 -18.61 1.12
N GLU A 9 -6.58 -19.45 1.70
CA GLU A 9 -5.25 -19.76 1.13
C GLU A 9 -5.34 -20.37 -0.28
N MET A 10 -6.28 -21.30 -0.50
CA MET A 10 -6.48 -21.87 -1.84
C MET A 10 -6.98 -20.82 -2.84
N ARG A 11 -7.84 -19.88 -2.41
CA ARG A 11 -8.27 -18.77 -3.25
C ARG A 11 -7.13 -17.82 -3.59
N GLU A 12 -6.32 -17.41 -2.62
CA GLU A 12 -5.18 -16.53 -2.87
C GLU A 12 -4.13 -17.22 -3.75
N LYS A 13 -3.87 -18.53 -3.57
CA LYS A 13 -3.01 -19.31 -4.47
C LYS A 13 -3.58 -19.48 -5.88
N SER A 14 -4.90 -19.40 -6.04
CA SER A 14 -5.55 -19.51 -7.36
C SER A 14 -5.52 -18.21 -8.15
N LYS A 15 -5.18 -17.07 -7.53
CA LYS A 15 -5.00 -15.78 -8.21
C LYS A 15 -3.59 -15.70 -8.79
N ASN A 16 -3.49 -15.79 -10.10
CA ASN A 16 -2.24 -15.72 -10.85
C ASN A 16 -2.55 -15.34 -12.31
N ALA A 17 -1.52 -15.09 -13.10
CA ALA A 17 -1.68 -14.72 -14.50
C ALA A 17 -2.46 -15.75 -15.31
N ALA A 18 -2.33 -17.04 -15.00
CA ALA A 18 -3.00 -18.10 -15.75
C ALA A 18 -4.51 -18.12 -15.49
N SER A 19 -4.95 -17.95 -14.24
CA SER A 19 -6.38 -17.90 -13.91
C SER A 19 -7.06 -16.65 -14.46
N ALA A 20 -6.42 -15.49 -14.31
CA ALA A 20 -6.89 -14.24 -14.88
C ALA A 20 -6.94 -14.28 -16.41
N TRP A 21 -5.94 -14.89 -17.06
CA TRP A 21 -5.94 -15.12 -18.50
C TRP A 21 -7.08 -16.01 -18.98
N LEU A 22 -7.37 -17.10 -18.25
CA LEU A 22 -8.46 -18.01 -18.57
C LEU A 22 -9.82 -17.29 -18.51
N ASP A 23 -10.08 -16.55 -17.43
CA ASP A 23 -11.33 -15.79 -17.27
C ASP A 23 -11.45 -14.68 -18.31
N PHE A 24 -10.35 -13.97 -18.61
CA PHE A 24 -10.31 -13.00 -19.71
C PHE A 24 -10.66 -13.64 -21.06
N SER A 25 -10.02 -14.77 -21.39
CA SER A 25 -10.23 -15.47 -22.66
C SER A 25 -11.67 -15.95 -22.87
N GLN A 26 -12.38 -16.29 -21.79
CA GLN A 26 -13.78 -16.71 -21.84
C GLN A 26 -14.77 -15.55 -22.02
N ARG A 27 -14.36 -14.32 -21.69
CA ARG A 27 -15.22 -13.12 -21.69
C ARG A 27 -14.92 -12.15 -22.81
N LYS A 28 -13.68 -12.14 -23.33
CA LYS A 28 -13.18 -11.14 -24.29
C LYS A 28 -14.03 -10.99 -25.56
N ASN A 29 -14.67 -12.05 -26.02
CA ASN A 29 -15.45 -12.03 -27.27
C ASN A 29 -16.96 -11.79 -27.06
N ARG A 30 -17.41 -11.47 -25.83
CA ARG A 30 -18.84 -11.35 -25.54
C ARG A 30 -19.42 -9.98 -25.92
N ASN A 31 -18.67 -8.91 -25.70
CA ASN A 31 -19.08 -7.55 -26.05
C ASN A 31 -17.82 -6.69 -26.23
N MET A 32 -17.66 -6.14 -27.43
CA MET A 32 -16.53 -5.30 -27.83
C MET A 32 -16.58 -3.88 -27.25
N ASP A 33 -17.58 -3.52 -26.44
CA ASP A 33 -17.63 -2.24 -25.70
C ASP A 33 -17.29 -2.41 -24.21
N THR A 34 -16.83 -3.60 -23.81
CA THR A 34 -16.55 -3.91 -22.40
C THR A 34 -15.11 -3.55 -22.04
N TYR A 35 -14.93 -2.77 -20.99
CA TYR A 35 -13.61 -2.51 -20.43
C TYR A 35 -13.14 -3.67 -19.55
N HIS A 36 -11.87 -4.02 -19.64
CA HIS A 36 -11.24 -5.13 -18.93
C HIS A 36 -10.14 -4.62 -18.02
N PHE A 37 -10.32 -4.80 -16.71
CA PHE A 37 -9.42 -4.28 -15.69
C PHE A 37 -8.61 -5.39 -15.03
N PHE A 38 -7.30 -5.19 -14.95
CA PHE A 38 -6.34 -6.11 -14.37
C PHE A 38 -5.64 -5.44 -13.19
N PHE A 39 -5.83 -6.00 -11.99
CA PHE A 39 -5.33 -5.44 -10.73
C PHE A 39 -4.35 -6.41 -10.06
N GLU A 40 -3.47 -5.86 -9.23
CA GLU A 40 -2.63 -6.66 -8.34
C GLU A 40 -3.46 -7.48 -7.35
N GLY A 41 -4.39 -6.81 -6.68
CA GLY A 41 -5.22 -7.41 -5.64
C GLY A 41 -6.62 -6.81 -5.56
N TYR A 42 -7.03 -6.47 -4.33
CA TYR A 42 -8.41 -6.07 -4.01
C TYR A 42 -8.64 -4.58 -4.26
N ASP A 43 -8.18 -4.06 -5.40
CA ASP A 43 -8.10 -2.62 -5.66
C ASP A 43 -9.29 -2.10 -6.48
N ARG A 44 -10.13 -3.03 -6.93
CA ARG A 44 -11.23 -2.79 -7.87
C ARG A 44 -12.18 -1.67 -7.45
N PHE A 45 -12.48 -1.51 -6.16
CA PHE A 45 -13.51 -0.55 -5.72
C PHE A 45 -13.09 0.88 -5.98
N TYR A 46 -11.84 1.19 -5.69
CA TYR A 46 -11.28 2.50 -5.99
C TYR A 46 -11.31 2.77 -7.50
N TYR A 47 -10.65 1.91 -8.28
CA TYR A 47 -10.52 2.15 -9.72
C TYR A 47 -11.87 2.17 -10.43
N PHE A 48 -12.82 1.30 -10.06
CA PHE A 48 -14.15 1.29 -10.66
C PHE A 48 -14.97 2.52 -10.32
N ASN A 49 -14.97 2.96 -9.06
CA ASN A 49 -15.71 4.15 -8.68
C ASN A 49 -15.15 5.36 -9.43
N LYS A 50 -13.81 5.51 -9.46
CA LYS A 50 -13.16 6.63 -10.16
C LYS A 50 -13.33 6.55 -11.68
N PHE A 51 -13.20 5.38 -12.28
CA PHE A 51 -13.43 5.22 -13.71
C PHE A 51 -14.86 5.55 -14.11
N LYS A 52 -15.86 5.10 -13.34
CA LYS A 52 -17.27 5.42 -13.59
C LYS A 52 -17.56 6.91 -13.45
N GLU A 53 -16.97 7.57 -12.45
CA GLU A 53 -17.08 9.03 -12.27
C GLU A 53 -16.54 9.76 -13.52
N VAL A 54 -15.36 9.40 -14.01
CA VAL A 54 -14.73 10.00 -15.20
C VAL A 54 -15.52 9.67 -16.47
N HIS A 55 -15.88 8.41 -16.69
CA HIS A 55 -16.64 7.97 -17.85
C HIS A 55 -18.01 8.67 -17.94
N TYR A 56 -18.73 8.79 -16.82
CA TYR A 56 -19.99 9.52 -16.80
C TYR A 56 -19.78 11.03 -17.04
N SER A 57 -18.70 11.61 -16.52
CA SER A 57 -18.35 13.00 -16.78
C SER A 57 -18.19 13.28 -18.29
N LEU A 58 -17.46 12.42 -18.99
CA LEU A 58 -17.13 12.57 -20.42
C LEU A 58 -18.25 12.15 -21.36
N LEU A 59 -18.84 10.96 -21.14
CA LEU A 59 -19.75 10.31 -22.09
C LEU A 59 -21.20 10.21 -21.60
N LYS A 60 -21.52 10.72 -20.41
CA LYS A 60 -22.88 10.68 -19.81
C LYS A 60 -23.51 9.29 -19.76
N SER A 61 -22.67 8.26 -19.63
CA SER A 61 -23.08 6.86 -19.59
C SER A 61 -22.20 6.05 -18.64
N TYR A 62 -22.68 4.87 -18.22
CA TYR A 62 -21.91 3.95 -17.39
C TYR A 62 -21.39 2.78 -18.22
N PRO A 63 -20.08 2.47 -18.15
CA PRO A 63 -19.48 1.41 -18.95
C PRO A 63 -19.79 0.02 -18.38
N LEU A 64 -19.74 -0.99 -19.25
CA LEU A 64 -19.60 -2.38 -18.82
C LEU A 64 -18.13 -2.66 -18.48
N CYS A 65 -17.89 -3.28 -17.33
CA CYS A 65 -16.54 -3.60 -16.87
C CYS A 65 -16.42 -5.07 -16.44
N ASN A 66 -15.36 -5.74 -16.89
CA ASN A 66 -14.87 -6.98 -16.33
C ASN A 66 -13.63 -6.74 -15.47
N GLN A 67 -13.39 -7.60 -14.49
CA GLN A 67 -12.30 -7.47 -13.52
C GLN A 67 -11.52 -8.77 -13.35
N TYR A 68 -10.22 -8.62 -13.16
CA TYR A 68 -9.29 -9.73 -12.99
C TYR A 68 -8.28 -9.39 -11.88
N GLU A 69 -8.35 -10.11 -10.76
CA GLU A 69 -7.35 -10.04 -9.70
C GLU A 69 -6.19 -10.98 -10.07
N CYS A 70 -5.02 -10.42 -10.35
CA CYS A 70 -3.92 -11.16 -10.96
C CYS A 70 -2.98 -11.80 -9.93
N GLY A 71 -2.99 -11.35 -8.67
CA GLY A 71 -2.12 -11.89 -7.62
C GLY A 71 -0.75 -11.20 -7.53
N GLY A 72 -0.73 -9.89 -7.74
CA GLY A 72 0.45 -9.02 -7.59
C GLY A 72 1.01 -8.50 -8.92
N LYS A 73 1.87 -7.48 -8.80
CA LYS A 73 2.52 -6.74 -9.90
C LYS A 73 3.08 -7.63 -11.00
N SER A 74 3.89 -8.62 -10.63
CA SER A 74 4.55 -9.49 -11.60
C SER A 74 3.56 -10.30 -12.45
N GLU A 75 2.40 -10.64 -11.89
CA GLU A 75 1.36 -11.39 -12.61
C GLU A 75 0.56 -10.46 -13.54
N VAL A 76 0.26 -9.22 -13.11
CA VAL A 76 -0.35 -8.19 -13.99
C VAL A 76 0.53 -7.97 -15.23
N LEU A 77 1.85 -7.80 -15.02
CA LEU A 77 2.80 -7.57 -16.11
C LEU A 77 2.93 -8.78 -17.05
N LYS A 78 2.86 -10.02 -16.52
CA LYS A 78 2.83 -11.23 -17.35
C LYS A 78 1.60 -11.28 -18.25
N ILE A 79 0.43 -10.95 -17.72
CA ILE A 79 -0.81 -10.91 -18.51
C ILE A 79 -0.72 -9.81 -19.58
N HIS A 80 -0.28 -8.61 -19.19
CA HIS A 80 -0.10 -7.50 -20.12
C HIS A 80 0.77 -7.91 -21.31
N GLN A 81 1.96 -8.46 -21.04
CA GLN A 81 2.87 -8.94 -22.08
C GLN A 81 2.23 -10.03 -22.96
N LYS A 82 1.46 -10.93 -22.35
CA LYS A 82 0.76 -11.99 -23.10
C LYS A 82 -0.33 -11.44 -24.02
N ILE A 83 -1.15 -10.50 -23.55
CA ILE A 83 -2.19 -9.85 -24.36
C ILE A 83 -1.56 -9.08 -25.53
N CYS A 84 -0.48 -8.32 -25.27
CA CYS A 84 0.22 -7.56 -26.31
C CYS A 84 0.80 -8.45 -27.42
N ARG A 85 1.20 -9.68 -27.09
CA ARG A 85 1.77 -10.64 -28.06
C ARG A 85 0.73 -11.35 -28.92
N GLU A 86 -0.48 -11.53 -28.42
CA GLU A 86 -1.50 -12.36 -29.07
C GLU A 86 -2.37 -11.64 -30.12
N GLU A 87 -2.02 -10.41 -30.55
CA GLU A 87 -2.83 -9.58 -31.45
C GLU A 87 -4.34 -9.69 -31.12
N SER A 88 -4.66 -9.25 -29.90
CA SER A 88 -6.03 -9.26 -29.39
C SER A 88 -6.96 -8.45 -30.30
N LEU A 89 -8.12 -9.02 -30.67
CA LEU A 89 -9.22 -8.29 -31.32
C LEU A 89 -9.82 -7.19 -30.42
N ILE A 90 -9.55 -7.23 -29.11
CA ILE A 90 -9.98 -6.18 -28.19
C ILE A 90 -9.14 -4.91 -28.41
N PRO A 91 -9.80 -3.75 -28.60
CA PRO A 91 -9.16 -2.44 -28.65
C PRO A 91 -8.27 -2.15 -27.42
N LYS A 92 -7.06 -1.60 -27.63
CA LYS A 92 -6.10 -1.32 -26.54
C LYS A 92 -6.62 -0.35 -25.47
N ASN A 93 -7.51 0.57 -25.86
CA ASN A 93 -8.21 1.51 -24.98
C ASN A 93 -9.18 0.81 -24.01
N GLN A 94 -9.61 -0.42 -24.30
CA GLN A 94 -10.47 -1.21 -23.41
C GLN A 94 -9.71 -2.09 -22.42
N LEU A 95 -8.39 -2.13 -22.52
CA LEU A 95 -7.53 -2.90 -21.62
C LEU A 95 -6.89 -1.95 -20.62
N LEU A 96 -7.18 -2.15 -19.33
CA LEU A 96 -6.65 -1.33 -18.25
C LEU A 96 -5.87 -2.19 -17.26
N PHE A 97 -4.58 -1.88 -17.09
CA PHE A 97 -3.70 -2.55 -16.14
C PHE A 97 -3.27 -1.56 -15.06
N PHE A 98 -3.24 -2.02 -13.80
CA PHE A 98 -2.90 -1.20 -12.64
C PHE A 98 -1.87 -1.92 -11.78
N ILE A 99 -0.80 -1.21 -11.44
CA ILE A 99 0.26 -1.67 -10.54
C ILE A 99 0.58 -0.62 -9.49
N ASP A 100 1.02 -1.06 -8.32
CA ASP A 100 1.58 -0.21 -7.30
C ASP A 100 3.03 0.15 -7.63
N LYS A 101 3.46 1.31 -7.16
CA LYS A 101 4.84 1.77 -7.32
C LYS A 101 5.82 0.91 -6.55
N ASP A 102 5.44 0.53 -5.34
CA ASP A 102 6.26 -0.16 -4.35
C ASP A 102 7.63 0.53 -4.15
N TYR A 103 8.62 -0.21 -3.64
CA TYR A 103 10.02 0.22 -3.56
C TYR A 103 10.83 -0.12 -4.81
N ASP A 104 10.18 -0.36 -5.94
CA ASP A 104 10.88 -0.72 -7.16
C ASP A 104 11.73 0.48 -7.65
N ASN A 105 12.96 0.17 -8.09
CA ASN A 105 13.84 1.10 -8.82
C ASN A 105 14.25 2.38 -8.07
N VAL A 106 14.46 2.29 -6.75
CA VAL A 106 15.04 3.40 -5.96
C VAL A 106 16.45 3.73 -6.44
N GLY A 107 16.57 4.84 -7.16
CA GLY A 107 17.82 5.35 -7.73
C GLY A 107 18.12 4.90 -9.16
N SER A 108 17.16 4.30 -9.86
CA SER A 108 17.14 4.11 -11.32
C SER A 108 15.92 4.81 -11.93
N LEU A 109 15.94 5.04 -13.25
CA LEU A 109 14.71 5.45 -13.94
C LEU A 109 13.66 4.36 -13.72
N GLN A 110 12.50 4.74 -13.19
CA GLN A 110 11.38 3.83 -13.04
C GLN A 110 11.01 3.26 -14.43
N PRO A 111 10.80 1.94 -14.55
CA PRO A 111 10.37 1.35 -15.80
C PRO A 111 9.01 1.93 -16.17
N CYS A 112 8.93 2.63 -17.29
CA CYS A 112 7.66 3.00 -17.88
C CYS A 112 7.10 1.79 -18.61
N TYR A 113 5.98 1.26 -18.12
CA TYR A 113 5.26 0.19 -18.78
C TYR A 113 4.17 0.81 -19.66
N GLU A 114 4.43 0.90 -20.96
CA GLU A 114 3.46 1.44 -21.92
C GLU A 114 2.11 0.73 -21.76
N GLY A 115 1.03 1.50 -21.63
CA GLY A 115 -0.33 0.97 -21.48
C GLY A 115 -0.68 0.43 -20.09
N VAL A 116 0.20 0.57 -19.08
CA VAL A 116 -0.04 0.17 -17.69
C VAL A 116 0.05 1.39 -16.78
N TYR A 117 -0.98 1.59 -15.96
CA TYR A 117 -0.96 2.62 -14.93
C TYR A 117 -0.16 2.16 -13.70
N GLN A 118 0.70 3.04 -13.20
CA GLN A 118 1.41 2.87 -11.94
C GLN A 118 1.00 3.98 -10.96
N THR A 119 0.81 3.65 -9.69
CA THR A 119 0.48 4.66 -8.66
C THR A 119 1.56 5.74 -8.52
N ASP A 120 1.16 6.99 -8.27
CA ASP A 120 2.14 8.09 -8.07
C ASP A 120 2.91 7.96 -6.75
N PHE A 121 2.21 7.48 -5.72
CA PHE A 121 2.74 7.14 -4.41
C PHE A 121 3.10 5.66 -4.33
N TYR A 122 3.60 5.22 -3.18
CA TYR A 122 4.02 3.85 -2.93
C TYR A 122 2.95 2.82 -3.35
N SER A 123 1.70 3.03 -2.96
CA SER A 123 0.59 2.15 -3.33
C SER A 123 -0.74 2.90 -3.32
N ILE A 124 -1.80 2.19 -3.73
CA ILE A 124 -3.17 2.71 -3.72
C ILE A 124 -3.64 3.20 -2.35
N GLU A 125 -3.20 2.58 -1.24
CA GLU A 125 -3.62 2.96 0.11
C GLU A 125 -3.23 4.39 0.47
N ASN A 126 -2.18 4.95 -0.15
CA ASN A 126 -1.78 6.35 0.05
C ASN A 126 -2.83 7.35 -0.48
N PHE A 127 -3.72 6.94 -1.39
CA PHE A 127 -4.80 7.82 -1.86
C PHE A 127 -5.90 8.05 -0.82
N TYR A 128 -5.85 7.37 0.33
CA TYR A 128 -6.84 7.46 1.40
C TYR A 128 -6.40 8.35 2.56
N THR A 129 -5.15 8.80 2.59
CA THR A 129 -4.53 9.39 3.80
C THR A 129 -4.21 10.86 3.66
N SER A 130 -4.63 11.50 2.56
CA SER A 130 -4.37 12.93 2.38
C SER A 130 -5.23 13.78 3.32
N SER A 131 -4.76 15.00 3.58
CA SER A 131 -5.55 15.97 4.37
C SER A 131 -6.87 16.38 3.71
N GLU A 132 -7.07 16.13 2.41
CA GLU A 132 -8.39 16.32 1.80
C GLU A 132 -9.32 15.14 2.06
N VAL A 133 -8.79 13.92 2.11
CA VAL A 133 -9.59 12.74 2.46
C VAL A 133 -10.12 12.87 3.88
N ILE A 134 -9.30 13.31 4.84
CA ILE A 134 -9.79 13.47 6.22
C ILE A 134 -10.90 14.51 6.33
N LYS A 135 -10.83 15.61 5.57
CA LYS A 135 -11.91 16.61 5.55
C LYS A 135 -13.23 16.01 5.06
N ARG A 136 -13.18 15.22 3.99
CA ARG A 136 -14.36 14.51 3.45
C ARG A 136 -14.93 13.52 4.46
N ILE A 137 -14.07 12.75 5.13
CA ILE A 137 -14.51 11.79 6.16
C ILE A 137 -15.16 12.52 7.34
N ILE A 138 -14.56 13.60 7.85
CA ILE A 138 -15.13 14.38 8.95
C ILE A 138 -16.50 14.95 8.57
N GLU A 139 -16.63 15.46 7.35
CA GLU A 139 -17.88 16.05 6.85
C GLU A 139 -18.96 15.00 6.61
N GLU A 140 -18.64 13.93 5.89
CA GLU A 140 -19.64 12.97 5.39
C GLU A 140 -19.87 11.76 6.31
N GLU A 141 -18.86 11.32 7.05
CA GLU A 141 -18.94 10.14 7.91
C GLU A 141 -19.16 10.48 9.39
N ILE A 142 -18.64 11.64 9.84
CA ILE A 142 -18.78 12.10 11.22
C ILE A 142 -19.89 13.16 11.35
N GLY A 143 -20.08 13.99 10.32
CA GLY A 143 -21.15 14.98 10.26
C GLY A 143 -20.77 16.38 10.79
N TYR A 144 -19.47 16.67 10.95
CA TYR A 144 -19.04 18.03 11.29
C TYR A 144 -18.88 18.88 10.03
N ASN A 145 -19.59 20.00 9.98
CA ASN A 145 -19.55 20.91 8.83
C ASN A 145 -18.21 21.64 8.75
N ARG A 146 -17.78 21.96 7.52
CA ARG A 146 -16.61 22.81 7.29
C ARG A 146 -16.76 24.15 8.00
N GLY A 147 -15.71 24.58 8.70
CA GLY A 147 -15.67 25.83 9.47
C GLY A 147 -16.29 25.74 10.87
N SER A 148 -16.74 24.55 11.31
CA SER A 148 -17.03 24.33 12.73
C SER A 148 -15.72 24.19 13.52
N THR A 149 -15.76 24.52 14.80
CA THR A 149 -14.61 24.39 15.71
C THR A 149 -14.09 22.95 15.72
N GLU A 150 -14.98 21.96 15.80
CA GLU A 150 -14.65 20.53 15.83
C GLU A 150 -13.99 20.09 14.53
N PHE A 151 -14.51 20.55 13.38
CA PHE A 151 -13.93 20.25 12.08
C PHE A 151 -12.49 20.77 11.98
N ASP A 152 -12.27 22.04 12.28
CA ASP A 152 -10.96 22.68 12.17
C ASP A 152 -9.95 22.08 13.16
N GLU A 153 -10.40 21.75 14.37
CA GLU A 153 -9.58 21.10 15.38
C GLU A 153 -9.16 19.69 14.94
N LEU A 154 -10.09 18.87 14.43
CA LEU A 154 -9.80 17.52 13.97
C LEU A 154 -8.86 17.50 12.76
N VAL A 155 -9.07 18.40 11.79
CA VAL A 155 -8.17 18.54 10.63
C VAL A 155 -6.78 18.96 11.07
N SER A 156 -6.68 19.89 12.04
CA SER A 156 -5.40 20.34 12.60
C SER A 156 -4.67 19.22 13.35
N LYS A 157 -5.40 18.47 14.20
CA LYS A 157 -4.88 17.28 14.90
C LYS A 157 -4.38 16.23 13.92
N TYR A 158 -5.17 15.92 12.88
CA TYR A 158 -4.78 14.96 11.84
C TYR A 158 -3.46 15.36 11.19
N LYS A 159 -3.37 16.59 10.67
CA LYS A 159 -2.16 17.05 9.96
C LYS A 159 -0.90 16.96 10.83
N LYS A 160 -0.98 17.43 12.08
CA LYS A 160 0.15 17.41 13.02
C LYS A 160 0.57 15.98 13.37
N LEU A 161 -0.42 15.14 13.67
CA LEU A 161 -0.18 13.77 14.08
C LEU A 161 0.31 12.90 12.91
N HIS A 162 -0.22 13.12 11.70
CA HIS A 162 0.20 12.46 10.47
C HIS A 162 1.64 12.82 10.12
N GLN A 163 1.99 14.10 10.17
CA GLN A 163 3.38 14.52 9.96
C GLN A 163 4.32 13.86 10.99
N SER A 164 3.95 13.87 12.28
CA SER A 164 4.73 13.19 13.33
C SER A 164 4.87 11.69 13.07
N PHE A 165 3.84 11.04 12.54
CA PHE A 165 3.86 9.64 12.15
C PHE A 165 4.81 9.38 10.97
N ILE A 166 4.74 10.21 9.92
CA ILE A 166 5.64 10.14 8.76
C ILE A 166 7.09 10.34 9.21
N ASP A 167 7.36 11.34 10.04
CA ASP A 167 8.71 11.64 10.54
C ASP A 167 9.30 10.45 11.30
N LYS A 168 8.53 9.87 12.24
CA LYS A 168 8.94 8.70 13.02
C LYS A 168 9.16 7.44 12.20
N LEU A 169 8.54 7.32 11.03
CA LEU A 169 8.66 6.16 10.15
C LEU A 169 9.51 6.43 8.90
N THR A 170 10.14 7.59 8.79
CA THR A 170 10.99 7.92 7.65
C THR A 170 12.19 6.98 7.56
N ASP A 171 12.93 6.79 8.67
CA ASP A 171 14.07 5.86 8.72
C ASP A 171 13.62 4.41 8.41
N TYR A 172 12.42 4.02 8.84
CA TYR A 172 11.85 2.69 8.55
C TYR A 172 11.59 2.48 7.06
N ASN A 173 10.96 3.45 6.39
CA ASN A 173 10.69 3.35 4.97
C ASN A 173 11.98 3.34 4.15
N LEU A 174 12.94 4.23 4.48
CA LEU A 174 14.25 4.24 3.84
C LEU A 174 15.05 2.94 4.08
N PHE A 175 15.00 2.40 5.29
CA PHE A 175 15.61 1.11 5.63
C PHE A 175 14.98 -0.01 4.81
N SER A 176 13.66 -0.02 4.68
CA SER A 176 12.91 -1.01 3.90
C SER A 176 13.28 -0.99 2.42
N MET A 177 13.36 0.21 1.83
CA MET A 177 13.83 0.44 0.46
C MET A 177 15.23 -0.15 0.25
N LEU A 178 16.16 0.14 1.15
CA LEU A 178 17.54 -0.34 1.05
C LEU A 178 17.65 -1.83 1.27
N CYS A 179 16.84 -2.38 2.18
CA CYS A 179 16.77 -3.81 2.40
C CYS A 179 16.44 -4.54 1.10
N ILE A 180 15.37 -4.13 0.42
CA ILE A 180 14.95 -4.70 -0.86
C ILE A 180 16.03 -4.50 -1.93
N LYS A 181 16.57 -3.28 -2.05
CA LYS A 181 17.62 -2.95 -3.04
C LYS A 181 18.86 -3.84 -2.91
N TYR A 182 19.26 -4.17 -1.68
CA TYR A 182 20.41 -5.03 -1.42
C TYR A 182 20.08 -6.53 -1.35
N GLY A 183 18.83 -6.92 -1.67
CA GLY A 183 18.40 -8.32 -1.68
C GLY A 183 18.19 -8.92 -0.29
N PHE A 184 18.04 -8.09 0.74
CA PHE A 184 17.70 -8.56 2.08
C PHE A 184 16.23 -8.98 2.12
N GLN A 185 15.98 -10.20 2.62
CA GLN A 185 14.62 -10.70 2.82
C GLN A 185 13.99 -9.97 4.03
N LEU A 186 13.29 -8.87 3.76
CA LEU A 186 12.52 -8.13 4.76
C LEU A 186 11.05 -8.52 4.64
N LYS A 187 10.58 -9.37 5.55
CA LYS A 187 9.15 -9.68 5.67
C LYS A 187 8.51 -8.68 6.61
N PHE A 188 7.70 -7.77 6.07
CA PHE A 188 7.09 -6.68 6.83
C PHE A 188 6.20 -7.15 7.99
N GLU A 189 5.56 -8.31 7.85
CA GLU A 189 4.73 -8.91 8.90
C GLU A 189 5.56 -9.43 10.07
N GLU A 190 6.80 -9.88 9.80
CA GLU A 190 7.77 -10.32 10.82
C GLU A 190 8.50 -9.11 11.43
N PHE A 191 8.88 -8.13 10.60
CA PHE A 191 9.60 -6.93 11.04
C PHE A 191 8.71 -5.98 11.86
N ASN A 192 7.48 -5.78 11.38
CA ASN A 192 6.33 -5.18 12.07
C ASN A 192 6.65 -4.00 12.97
N ILE A 193 7.15 -2.91 12.37
CA ILE A 193 7.44 -1.67 13.07
C ILE A 193 6.16 -0.95 13.50
N ILE A 194 5.03 -1.17 12.82
CA ILE A 194 3.77 -0.54 13.19
C ILE A 194 3.31 -0.92 14.60
N ASN A 195 3.65 -2.13 15.08
CA ASN A 195 3.39 -2.55 16.46
C ASN A 195 4.24 -1.81 17.51
N CYS A 196 5.27 -1.08 17.09
CA CYS A 196 6.06 -0.22 17.97
C CYS A 196 5.37 1.12 18.23
N ILE A 197 4.26 1.43 17.53
CA ILE A 197 3.57 2.71 17.58
C ILE A 197 2.23 2.53 18.26
N ILE A 198 2.01 3.31 19.31
CA ILE A 198 0.73 3.43 20.00
C ILE A 198 0.25 4.87 19.78
N ILE A 199 -0.94 5.01 19.20
CA ILE A 199 -1.60 6.32 19.09
C ILE A 199 -2.57 6.44 20.26
N LYS A 200 -2.32 7.40 21.14
CA LYS A 200 -3.16 7.67 22.31
C LYS A 200 -3.35 9.17 22.49
N ASP A 201 -4.60 9.60 22.69
CA ASP A 201 -4.95 11.01 22.92
C ASP A 201 -4.35 11.96 21.87
N PHE A 202 -4.40 11.54 20.60
CA PHE A 202 -3.79 12.22 19.45
C PHE A 202 -2.28 12.47 19.59
N SER A 203 -1.57 11.58 20.28
CA SER A 203 -0.11 11.56 20.42
C SER A 203 0.45 10.19 20.08
N ILE A 204 1.74 10.12 19.76
CA ILE A 204 2.45 8.88 19.45
C ILE A 204 3.35 8.51 20.60
N GLU A 205 3.09 7.35 21.18
CA GLU A 205 3.96 6.65 22.12
C GLU A 205 4.67 5.50 21.41
N LEU A 206 5.92 5.23 21.80
CA LEU A 206 6.75 4.21 21.19
C LEU A 206 7.14 3.12 22.19
N ILE A 207 7.04 1.88 21.74
CA ILE A 207 7.45 0.70 22.49
C ILE A 207 8.36 -0.19 21.66
N ASN A 208 9.32 -0.86 22.30
CA ASN A 208 10.24 -1.79 21.66
C ASN A 208 9.59 -3.16 21.41
N ALA A 209 8.46 -3.16 20.70
CA ALA A 209 7.67 -4.35 20.46
C ALA A 209 8.43 -5.36 19.59
N GLY A 210 8.88 -6.50 20.12
CA GLY A 210 9.57 -7.54 19.36
C GLY A 210 11.06 -7.73 19.68
N ILE A 211 11.65 -6.86 20.51
CA ILE A 211 12.95 -7.11 21.16
C ILE A 211 12.72 -7.39 22.64
N ASP A 212 12.29 -6.39 23.42
CA ASP A 212 12.12 -6.50 24.88
C ASP A 212 10.84 -5.83 25.44
N GLY A 213 10.07 -5.12 24.62
CA GLY A 213 8.83 -4.47 25.03
C GLY A 213 9.00 -3.22 25.91
N LYS A 214 10.23 -2.76 26.15
CA LYS A 214 10.49 -1.55 26.94
C LYS A 214 10.13 -0.28 26.17
N PRO A 215 9.94 0.87 26.85
CA PRO A 215 9.75 2.15 26.18
C PRO A 215 10.88 2.44 25.19
N LEU A 216 10.51 2.93 24.01
CA LEU A 216 11.43 3.32 22.97
C LEU A 216 11.39 4.84 22.82
N TYR A 217 12.55 5.47 22.64
CA TYR A 217 12.60 6.93 22.43
C TYR A 217 12.28 7.30 20.97
N ASP A 218 12.86 6.56 20.02
CA ASP A 218 12.67 6.80 18.59
C ASP A 218 12.84 5.52 17.75
N ILE A 219 12.28 5.50 16.54
CA ILE A 219 12.48 4.45 15.53
C ILE A 219 13.55 4.94 14.54
N ASP A 220 14.77 5.10 15.04
CA ASP A 220 15.90 5.53 14.23
C ASP A 220 16.58 4.36 13.50
N ILE A 221 17.52 4.69 12.61
CA ILE A 221 18.28 3.67 11.88
C ILE A 221 19.08 2.71 12.78
N ASP A 222 19.57 3.15 13.93
CA ASP A 222 20.34 2.28 14.83
C ASP A 222 19.44 1.22 15.47
N TYR A 223 18.24 1.62 15.85
CA TYR A 223 17.18 0.72 16.30
C TYR A 223 16.80 -0.29 15.22
N LEU A 224 16.54 0.17 13.99
CA LEU A 224 16.12 -0.67 12.87
C LEU A 224 17.18 -1.72 12.49
N ILE A 225 18.46 -1.31 12.46
CA ILE A 225 19.58 -2.23 12.25
C ILE A 225 19.62 -3.29 13.34
N THR A 226 19.58 -2.87 14.61
CA THR A 226 19.63 -3.76 15.77
C THR A 226 18.48 -4.76 15.75
N ARG A 227 17.27 -4.28 15.46
CA ARG A 227 16.07 -5.10 15.35
C ARG A 227 16.20 -6.15 14.25
N TYR A 228 16.65 -5.75 13.06
CA TYR A 228 16.79 -6.69 11.95
C TYR A 228 17.84 -7.78 12.24
N GLU A 229 18.99 -7.40 12.83
CA GLU A 229 20.01 -8.37 13.27
C GLU A 229 19.43 -9.34 14.31
N PHE A 230 18.72 -8.82 15.31
CA PHE A 230 18.09 -9.62 16.34
C PHE A 230 17.09 -10.62 15.75
N GLN A 231 16.29 -10.21 14.78
CA GLN A 231 15.34 -11.09 14.10
C GLN A 231 16.02 -12.21 13.31
N LEU A 232 17.09 -11.89 12.57
CA LEU A 232 17.88 -12.90 11.86
C LEU A 232 18.50 -13.92 12.83
N VAL A 233 19.10 -13.44 13.92
CA VAL A 233 19.69 -14.32 14.96
C VAL A 233 18.61 -15.21 15.59
N LYS A 234 17.46 -14.66 15.96
CA LYS A 234 16.35 -15.42 16.53
C LYS A 234 15.82 -16.49 15.55
N LYS A 235 15.73 -16.15 14.26
CA LYS A 235 15.30 -17.07 13.20
C LYS A 235 16.29 -18.21 13.00
N ILE A 236 17.59 -17.92 12.96
CA ILE A 236 18.65 -18.94 12.90
C ILE A 236 18.57 -19.87 14.11
N SER A 237 18.47 -19.32 15.33
CA SER A 237 18.39 -20.14 16.55
C SER A 237 17.16 -21.05 16.55
N LYS A 238 16.02 -20.54 16.09
CA LYS A 238 14.79 -21.33 15.97
C LYS A 238 14.93 -22.48 14.97
N LEU A 239 15.34 -22.19 13.73
CA LEU A 239 15.50 -23.20 12.68
C LEU A 239 16.54 -24.27 13.07
N LYS A 240 17.65 -23.87 13.70
CA LYS A 240 18.63 -24.82 14.25
C LYS A 240 18.01 -25.78 15.26
N SER A 241 17.13 -25.28 16.14
CA SER A 241 16.44 -26.12 17.12
C SER A 241 15.42 -27.07 16.50
N GLU A 242 14.90 -26.73 15.32
CA GLU A 242 13.96 -27.53 14.53
C GLU A 242 14.67 -28.54 13.61
N GLY A 243 16.01 -28.48 13.53
CA GLY A 243 16.81 -29.35 12.66
C GLY A 243 16.86 -28.90 11.19
N ASP A 244 16.40 -27.68 10.90
CA ASP A 244 16.35 -27.11 9.56
C ASP A 244 17.71 -26.52 9.12
N ASP A 245 17.94 -26.47 7.80
CA ASP A 245 19.10 -25.78 7.23
C ASP A 245 19.01 -24.26 7.45
N VAL A 246 20.10 -23.69 7.95
CA VAL A 246 20.23 -22.27 8.28
C VAL A 246 21.34 -21.57 7.51
N SER A 247 22.02 -22.27 6.60
CA SER A 247 23.19 -21.75 5.87
C SER A 247 22.86 -20.42 5.17
N HIS A 248 21.70 -20.38 4.49
CA HIS A 248 21.20 -19.16 3.84
C HIS A 248 21.03 -17.97 4.81
N PHE A 249 20.50 -18.20 6.01
CA PHE A 249 20.29 -17.13 6.99
C PHE A 249 21.59 -16.66 7.66
N ILE A 250 22.56 -17.56 7.82
CA ILE A 250 23.91 -17.20 8.30
C ILE A 250 24.61 -16.31 7.27
N ASP A 251 24.55 -16.68 5.98
CA ASP A 251 25.11 -15.87 4.90
C ASP A 251 24.44 -14.50 4.81
N LEU A 252 23.11 -14.46 4.94
CA LEU A 252 22.33 -13.23 4.96
C LEU A 252 22.74 -12.32 6.14
N LEU A 253 22.93 -12.89 7.33
CA LEU A 253 23.38 -12.14 8.51
C LEU A 253 24.80 -11.60 8.33
N ASN A 254 25.71 -12.38 7.75
CA ASN A 254 27.08 -11.92 7.46
C ASN A 254 27.08 -10.80 6.41
N LEU A 255 26.31 -10.95 5.34
CA LEU A 255 26.13 -9.91 4.33
C LEU A 255 25.57 -8.62 4.95
N PHE A 256 24.56 -8.75 5.81
CA PHE A 256 23.96 -7.61 6.49
C PHE A 256 24.97 -6.89 7.39
N LYS A 257 25.74 -7.63 8.19
CA LYS A 257 26.82 -7.06 9.02
C LYS A 257 27.84 -6.28 8.20
N CYS A 258 28.19 -6.74 7.01
CA CYS A 258 29.09 -6.03 6.09
C CYS A 258 28.45 -4.76 5.50
N LYS A 259 27.14 -4.75 5.23
CA LYS A 259 26.44 -3.65 4.56
C LYS A 259 25.83 -2.61 5.51
N LYS A 260 25.56 -2.94 6.78
CA LYS A 260 24.80 -2.08 7.71
C LYS A 260 25.40 -0.67 7.89
N ARG A 261 26.72 -0.55 7.89
CA ARG A 261 27.40 0.77 7.96
C ARG A 261 27.12 1.62 6.72
N GLY A 262 27.04 1.00 5.55
CA GLY A 262 26.67 1.67 4.30
C GLY A 262 25.21 2.10 4.29
N ILE A 263 24.31 1.23 4.75
CA ILE A 263 22.87 1.54 4.91
C ILE A 263 22.69 2.77 5.82
N LYS A 264 23.34 2.76 7.00
CA LYS A 264 23.29 3.89 7.94
C LYS A 264 23.73 5.21 7.31
N ARG A 265 24.88 5.20 6.63
CA ARG A 265 25.41 6.40 5.94
C ARG A 265 24.46 6.91 4.87
N PHE A 266 23.85 6.01 4.09
CA PHE A 266 22.96 6.37 3.01
C PHE A 266 21.67 7.03 3.51
N ILE A 267 21.09 6.51 4.60
CA ILE A 267 19.92 7.11 5.25
C ILE A 267 20.25 8.48 5.82
N GLN A 268 21.38 8.60 6.52
CA GLN A 268 21.83 9.89 7.05
C GLN A 268 22.03 10.93 5.95
N TYR A 269 22.57 10.51 4.80
CA TYR A 269 22.71 11.38 3.62
C TYR A 269 21.35 11.84 3.09
N TYR A 270 20.39 10.93 2.89
CA TYR A 270 19.06 11.30 2.40
C TYR A 270 18.35 12.30 3.30
N LYS A 271 18.45 12.15 4.62
CA LYS A 271 17.85 13.08 5.58
C LYS A 271 18.43 14.50 5.48
N GLN A 272 19.61 14.66 4.90
CA GLN A 272 20.26 15.95 4.67
C GLN A 272 19.97 16.52 3.27
N THR A 273 19.35 15.74 2.39
CA THR A 273 19.10 16.15 1.00
C THR A 273 17.66 16.63 0.85
N GLU A 274 17.46 17.90 0.51
CA GLU A 274 16.11 18.49 0.32
C GLU A 274 15.31 17.86 -0.84
N SER A 275 15.97 17.11 -1.73
CA SER A 275 15.36 16.57 -2.95
C SER A 275 14.58 15.28 -2.75
N PHE A 276 14.53 14.72 -1.54
CA PHE A 276 13.86 13.44 -1.29
C PHE A 276 12.64 13.61 -0.40
N ASP A 277 11.45 13.61 -1.01
CA ASP A 277 10.19 13.59 -0.28
C ASP A 277 9.74 12.14 -0.03
N ILE A 278 9.81 11.74 1.25
CA ILE A 278 9.47 10.38 1.69
C ILE A 278 8.00 10.04 1.42
N ASN A 279 7.10 11.02 1.31
CA ASN A 279 5.66 10.78 1.11
C ASN A 279 5.39 9.99 -0.19
N TYR A 280 6.23 10.14 -1.21
CA TYR A 280 6.12 9.39 -2.47
C TYR A 280 6.48 7.91 -2.38
N PHE A 281 7.14 7.52 -1.29
CA PHE A 281 7.61 6.15 -1.04
C PHE A 281 7.11 5.61 0.30
N PHE A 282 6.24 6.34 0.98
CA PHE A 282 5.75 5.93 2.29
C PHE A 282 4.79 4.76 2.16
N ARG A 283 5.11 3.63 2.80
CA ARG A 283 4.37 2.39 2.66
C ARG A 283 2.89 2.58 3.01
N GLY A 284 2.02 2.38 2.01
CA GLY A 284 0.61 2.74 2.11
C GLY A 284 -0.16 1.98 3.18
N LYS A 285 0.20 0.73 3.47
CA LYS A 285 -0.47 -0.06 4.53
C LYS A 285 -0.29 0.52 5.93
N GLU A 286 0.90 1.02 6.26
CA GLU A 286 1.16 1.69 7.54
C GLU A 286 0.40 3.00 7.62
N ASP A 287 0.38 3.76 6.52
CA ASP A 287 -0.32 5.03 6.42
C ASP A 287 -1.85 4.86 6.55
N PHE A 288 -2.41 3.83 5.93
CA PHE A 288 -3.83 3.52 6.06
C PHE A 288 -4.19 3.04 7.47
N LYS A 289 -3.33 2.23 8.10
CA LYS A 289 -3.51 1.85 9.51
C LYS A 289 -3.46 3.06 10.43
N PHE A 290 -2.61 4.04 10.13
CA PHE A 290 -2.58 5.32 10.83
C PHE A 290 -3.93 6.04 10.73
N LEU A 291 -4.50 6.18 9.52
CA LEU A 291 -5.83 6.76 9.32
C LEU A 291 -6.89 6.05 10.16
N VAL A 292 -6.95 4.72 10.11
CA VAL A 292 -7.94 3.94 10.87
C VAL A 292 -7.79 4.15 12.37
N ASN A 293 -6.55 4.19 12.88
CA ASN A 293 -6.30 4.47 14.30
C ASN A 293 -6.65 5.91 14.70
N PHE A 294 -6.40 6.89 13.82
CA PHE A 294 -6.84 8.26 14.03
C PHE A 294 -8.36 8.33 14.17
N LEU A 295 -9.11 7.71 13.25
CA LEU A 295 -10.57 7.70 13.29
C LEU A 295 -11.12 7.03 14.55
N ARG A 296 -10.50 5.94 15.02
CA ARG A 296 -10.87 5.32 16.30
C ARG A 296 -10.68 6.26 17.47
N GLN A 297 -9.60 7.04 17.48
CA GLN A 297 -9.38 8.05 18.52
C GLN A 297 -10.34 9.21 18.42
N THR A 298 -10.72 9.61 17.22
CA THR A 298 -11.80 10.57 17.02
C THR A 298 -13.13 10.08 17.61
N GLU A 299 -13.56 8.85 17.30
CA GLU A 299 -14.78 8.27 17.87
C GLU A 299 -14.74 8.23 19.41
N PHE A 300 -13.59 7.85 19.97
CA PHE A 300 -13.41 7.77 21.42
C PHE A 300 -13.40 9.16 22.09
N SER A 301 -12.57 10.08 21.62
CA SER A 301 -12.36 11.39 22.27
C SER A 301 -13.52 12.37 22.07
N TYR A 302 -14.23 12.29 20.94
CA TYR A 302 -15.35 13.19 20.63
C TYR A 302 -16.72 12.55 20.91
N GLY A 303 -16.77 11.28 21.31
CA GLY A 303 -18.04 10.57 21.55
C GLY A 303 -18.91 10.44 20.30
N CYS A 304 -18.33 10.59 19.10
CA CYS A 304 -19.01 10.44 17.82
C CYS A 304 -18.91 9.01 17.31
N LYS A 305 -19.75 8.64 16.35
CA LYS A 305 -19.62 7.39 15.60
C LYS A 305 -19.50 7.72 14.13
N THR A 306 -18.50 7.15 13.47
CA THR A 306 -18.45 7.14 12.02
C THR A 306 -19.47 6.11 11.51
N ASN A 307 -19.97 6.26 10.29
CA ASN A 307 -20.73 5.18 9.63
C ASN A 307 -19.82 4.03 9.16
N LEU A 308 -18.53 4.07 9.52
CA LEU A 308 -17.52 3.09 9.15
C LEU A 308 -17.44 2.02 10.24
N SER A 309 -17.46 0.75 9.84
CA SER A 309 -17.14 -0.34 10.76
C SER A 309 -15.62 -0.46 10.92
N LEU A 310 -15.02 0.40 11.75
CA LEU A 310 -13.56 0.52 11.96
C LEU A 310 -12.87 -0.77 12.46
N ASN A 311 -13.62 -1.78 12.89
CA ASN A 311 -13.11 -3.10 13.28
C ASN A 311 -13.15 -4.13 12.13
N SER A 312 -13.66 -3.74 10.96
CA SER A 312 -13.71 -4.60 9.78
C SER A 312 -12.33 -4.85 9.18
N PRO A 313 -12.17 -5.91 8.37
CA PRO A 313 -10.95 -6.12 7.60
C PRO A 313 -10.59 -4.91 6.72
N GLU A 314 -9.30 -4.70 6.48
CA GLU A 314 -8.74 -3.61 5.67
C GLU A 314 -9.43 -3.48 4.31
N LYS A 315 -9.66 -4.61 3.62
CA LYS A 315 -10.37 -4.69 2.34
C LYS A 315 -11.77 -4.07 2.39
N THR A 316 -12.50 -4.26 3.49
CA THR A 316 -13.84 -3.69 3.67
C THR A 316 -13.77 -2.19 3.92
N LEU A 317 -12.80 -1.74 4.71
CA LEU A 317 -12.59 -0.32 4.99
C LEU A 317 -12.18 0.45 3.74
N LEU A 318 -11.23 -0.07 2.95
CA LEU A 318 -10.85 0.51 1.67
C LEU A 318 -12.06 0.63 0.73
N SER A 319 -12.90 -0.40 0.66
CA SER A 319 -14.12 -0.37 -0.15
C SER A 319 -15.09 0.75 0.28
N HIS A 320 -15.32 0.94 1.58
CA HIS A 320 -16.22 2.00 2.06
C HIS A 320 -15.63 3.39 1.88
N LEU A 321 -14.31 3.52 2.09
CA LEU A 321 -13.60 4.79 1.98
C LEU A 321 -13.27 5.18 0.53
N ALA A 322 -13.48 4.30 -0.46
CA ALA A 322 -13.11 4.53 -1.86
C ALA A 322 -13.75 5.79 -2.46
N LYS A 323 -14.95 6.19 -2.01
CA LYS A 323 -15.60 7.44 -2.44
C LYS A 323 -14.82 8.68 -1.99
N HIS A 324 -14.17 8.62 -0.82
CA HIS A 324 -13.42 9.72 -0.22
C HIS A 324 -12.01 9.85 -0.76
N ALA A 325 -11.42 8.76 -1.23
CA ALA A 325 -10.06 8.71 -1.74
C ALA A 325 -9.81 9.77 -2.83
N ILE A 326 -8.61 10.34 -2.86
CA ILE A 326 -8.21 11.27 -3.92
C ILE A 326 -8.00 10.50 -5.22
N THR A 327 -8.19 11.20 -6.34
CA THR A 327 -7.81 10.71 -7.66
C THR A 327 -6.61 11.52 -8.12
N SER A 328 -5.53 10.85 -8.49
CA SER A 328 -4.34 11.55 -8.95
C SER A 328 -4.48 12.05 -10.38
N PRO A 329 -3.76 13.12 -10.76
CA PRO A 329 -3.78 13.62 -12.14
C PRO A 329 -3.31 12.60 -13.18
N SER A 330 -2.35 11.73 -12.84
CA SER A 330 -1.87 10.68 -13.74
C SER A 330 -2.93 9.61 -13.98
N LEU A 331 -3.68 9.21 -12.94
CA LEU A 331 -4.78 8.26 -13.09
C LEU A 331 -5.92 8.84 -13.91
N LEU A 332 -6.25 10.12 -13.68
CA LEU A 332 -7.25 10.82 -14.47
C LEU A 332 -6.85 10.85 -15.95
N SER A 333 -5.61 11.25 -16.25
CA SER A 333 -5.08 11.29 -17.61
C SER A 333 -5.12 9.91 -18.27
N TYR A 334 -4.74 8.87 -17.53
CA TYR A 334 -4.81 7.48 -18.02
C TYR A 334 -6.24 7.05 -18.33
N PHE A 335 -7.23 7.40 -17.50
CA PHE A 335 -8.64 7.11 -17.80
C PHE A 335 -9.16 7.89 -19.00
N GLU A 336 -8.85 9.18 -19.09
CA GLU A 336 -9.26 10.04 -20.21
C GLU A 336 -8.69 9.51 -21.54
N GLU A 337 -7.44 9.07 -21.56
CA GLU A 337 -6.80 8.43 -22.72
C GLU A 337 -7.54 7.14 -23.14
N LYS A 338 -7.95 6.32 -22.17
CA LYS A 338 -8.67 5.06 -22.41
C LYS A 338 -10.12 5.24 -22.84
N ILE A 339 -10.75 6.37 -22.50
CA ILE A 339 -12.15 6.66 -22.82
C ILE A 339 -12.28 7.43 -24.14
N SER A 340 -11.31 8.30 -24.45
CA SER A 340 -11.38 9.22 -25.60
C SER A 340 -10.84 8.63 -26.90
N ASN A 341 -9.92 7.67 -26.80
CA ASN A 341 -9.46 6.83 -27.91
C ASN A 341 -10.25 5.52 -27.91
#